data_AF-E7N455-F1
#
_entry.id   AF-E7N455-F1
#
_cell.length_a   1.000
_cell.length_b   1.000
_cell.length_c   1.000
_cell.angle_alpha   90.00
_cell.angle_beta   90.00
_cell.angle_gamma   90.00
#
_symmetry.space_group_name_H-M   'P 1'
#
loop_
_entity.id
_entity.type
_entity.pdbx_description
1 polymer ?
#
loop_
_entity_poly.entity_id
_entity_poly.type
_entity_poly.pdbx_seq_one_letter_code
_entity_poly.pdbx_strand_id
1 'polypeptide(L)' 'MPKEMTPEDVAVILKKALIDAHTTAARFWESRGVSPQNGNNRMRKGSFRFYEFVNMLHDLGYAVEIKKIEE' A
#
# COMPACT_ATOMS: atom_id res chain seq x y z
N MET A 1 -8.91 -13.87 18.61
CA MET A 1 -8.22 -14.20 17.35
C MET A 1 -7.97 -12.90 16.60
N PRO A 2 -6.76 -12.65 16.07
CA PRO A 2 -6.55 -11.51 15.20
C PRO A 2 -7.49 -11.65 13.99
N LYS A 3 -8.12 -10.55 13.59
CA LYS A 3 -8.97 -10.51 12.39
C LYS A 3 -8.10 -10.90 11.19
N GLU A 4 -8.57 -11.84 10.36
CA GLU A 4 -7.91 -12.13 9.10
C GLU A 4 -7.88 -10.87 8.22
N MET A 5 -6.70 -10.54 7.70
CA MET A 5 -6.56 -9.43 6.76
C MET A 5 -7.24 -9.77 5.44
N THR A 6 -8.02 -8.84 4.91
CA THR A 6 -8.60 -8.94 3.57
C THR A 6 -7.82 -8.09 2.57
N PRO A 7 -7.96 -8.34 1.24
CA PRO A 7 -7.35 -7.48 0.22
C PRO A 7 -7.75 -6.00 0.35
N GLU A 8 -8.95 -5.70 0.86
CA GLU A 8 -9.42 -4.35 1.12
C GLU A 8 -8.62 -3.65 2.23
N ASP A 9 -8.12 -4.38 3.22
CA ASP A 9 -7.30 -3.81 4.30
C ASP A 9 -5.98 -3.23 3.75
N VAL A 10 -5.41 -3.83 2.69
CA VAL A 10 -4.23 -3.28 1.97
C VAL A 10 -4.54 -1.91 1.38
N ALA A 11 -5.74 -1.76 0.80
CA ALA A 11 -6.17 -0.49 0.21
C ALA A 11 -6.34 0.60 1.28
N VAL A 12 -6.82 0.22 2.47
CA VAL A 12 -6.95 1.13 3.62
C VAL A 12 -5.57 1.59 4.11
N ILE A 13 -4.62 0.68 4.28
CA ILE A 13 -3.25 1.01 4.71
C ILE A 13 -2.60 1.97 3.72
N LEU A 14 -2.68 1.67 2.41
CA LEU A 14 -2.06 2.52 1.40
C LEU A 14 -2.71 3.92 1.34
N LYS A 15 -4.03 4.02 1.50
CA LYS A 15 -4.72 5.32 1.60
C LYS A 15 -4.22 6.14 2.78
N LYS A 16 -4.05 5.53 3.95
CA LYS A 16 -3.52 6.23 5.12
C LYS A 16 -2.09 6.73 4.87
N ALA A 17 -1.24 5.89 4.27
CA ALA A 17 0.13 6.26 3.93
C ALA A 17 0.20 7.44 2.94
N LEU A 18 -0.70 7.49 1.95
CA LEU A 18 -0.79 8.61 1.02
C LEU A 18 -1.18 9.93 1.71
N ILE A 19 -2.13 9.86 2.65
CA ILE A 19 -2.57 11.02 3.43
C ILE A 19 -1.42 11.57 4.28
N ASP A 20 -0.69 10.68 4.96
CA ASP A 20 0.43 11.04 5.83
C ASP A 20 1.61 11.62 5.03
N ALA A 21 1.82 11.12 3.81
CA ALA A 21 2.80 11.67 2.87
C ALA A 21 2.32 12.94 2.12
N HIS A 22 1.15 13.50 2.48
CA HIS A 22 0.57 14.69 1.86
C HIS A 22 0.46 14.62 0.32
N THR A 23 0.17 13.42 -0.22
CA THR A 23 0.03 13.19 -1.66
C THR A 23 -1.31 12.59 -2.03
N THR A 24 -1.63 12.54 -3.32
CA THR A 24 -2.84 11.90 -3.85
C THR A 24 -2.50 10.59 -4.52
N ALA A 25 -3.46 9.65 -4.57
CA ALA A 25 -3.27 8.39 -5.28
C ALA A 25 -2.90 8.61 -6.76
N ALA A 26 -3.52 9.60 -7.43
CA ALA A 26 -3.20 9.92 -8.82
C ALA A 26 -1.72 10.31 -8.99
N ARG A 27 -1.22 11.27 -8.19
CA ARG A 27 0.19 11.71 -8.24
C ARG A 27 1.15 10.58 -7.91
N PHE A 28 0.80 9.74 -6.94
CA PHE A 28 1.61 8.59 -6.53
C PHE A 28 1.72 7.53 -7.63
N TRP A 29 0.64 7.27 -8.38
CA TRP A 29 0.70 6.33 -9.50
C TRP A 29 1.45 6.92 -10.70
N GLU A 30 1.23 8.20 -10.99
CA GLU A 30 1.93 8.91 -12.06
C GLU A 30 3.45 8.94 -11.83
N SER A 31 3.92 9.16 -10.59
CA SER A 31 5.36 9.12 -10.28
C SER A 31 5.98 7.74 -10.48
N ARG A 32 5.17 6.69 -10.57
CA ARG A 32 5.58 5.30 -10.87
C ARG A 32 5.37 4.90 -12.33
N GLY A 33 4.96 5.83 -13.20
CA GLY A 33 4.65 5.53 -14.60
C GLY A 33 3.39 4.66 -14.77
N VAL A 34 2.47 4.67 -13.79
CA VAL A 34 1.22 3.92 -13.82
C VAL A 34 0.06 4.90 -14.01
N SER A 35 -0.88 4.58 -14.92
CA SER A 35 -2.08 5.42 -15.06
C SER A 35 -2.89 5.43 -13.75
N PRO A 36 -3.45 6.58 -13.32
CA PRO A 36 -4.24 6.66 -12.08
C PRO A 36 -5.38 5.64 -12.01
N GLN A 37 -6.02 5.36 -13.14
CA GLN A 37 -7.11 4.40 -13.25
C GLN A 37 -6.63 2.96 -12.98
N ASN A 38 -5.52 2.55 -13.58
CA ASN A 38 -4.94 1.22 -13.37
C ASN A 38 -4.43 1.08 -11.94
N GLY A 39 -3.73 2.09 -11.43
CA GLY A 39 -3.22 2.11 -10.05
C GLY A 39 -4.35 2.00 -9.02
N ASN A 40 -5.41 2.80 -9.15
CA ASN A 40 -6.56 2.74 -8.26
C ASN A 40 -7.30 1.39 -8.33
N ASN A 41 -7.38 0.79 -9.52
CA ASN A 41 -7.98 -0.54 -9.68
C ASN A 41 -7.14 -1.62 -8.98
N ARG A 42 -5.81 -1.59 -9.10
CA ARG A 42 -4.91 -2.50 -8.36
C ARG A 42 -5.03 -2.29 -6.86
N MET A 43 -5.06 -1.02 -6.43
CA MET A 43 -5.21 -0.66 -5.02
C MET A 43 -6.49 -1.21 -4.42
N ARG A 44 -7.63 -1.00 -5.09
CA ARG A 44 -8.94 -1.48 -4.62
C ARG A 44 -9.00 -3.01 -4.53
N LYS A 45 -8.33 -3.72 -5.44
CA LYS A 45 -8.29 -5.19 -5.46
C LYS A 45 -7.29 -5.79 -4.47
N GLY A 46 -6.44 -4.98 -3.83
CA GLY A 46 -5.36 -5.46 -2.98
C GLY A 46 -4.37 -6.39 -3.71
N SER A 47 -4.30 -6.30 -5.04
CA SER A 47 -3.60 -7.28 -5.88
C SER A 47 -2.13 -6.89 -6.08
N PHE A 48 -1.42 -6.70 -4.99
CA PHE A 48 0.01 -6.41 -4.99
C PHE A 48 0.78 -7.62 -4.48
N ARG A 49 1.93 -7.87 -5.08
CA ARG A 49 2.91 -8.76 -4.45
C ARG A 49 3.44 -8.06 -3.20
N PHE A 50 3.83 -8.85 -2.21
CA PHE A 50 4.31 -8.31 -0.93
C PHE A 50 5.43 -7.27 -1.10
N TYR A 51 6.45 -7.56 -1.92
CA TYR A 51 7.56 -6.61 -2.14
C TYR A 51 7.11 -5.31 -2.82
N GLU A 52 6.09 -5.35 -3.68
CA GLU A 52 5.55 -4.13 -4.29
C GLU A 52 4.91 -3.26 -3.21
N PHE A 53 4.16 -3.88 -2.30
CA PHE A 53 3.53 -3.18 -1.19
C PHE A 53 4.56 -2.57 -0.22
N VAL A 54 5.61 -3.31 0.13
CA VAL A 54 6.70 -2.80 0.97
C VAL A 54 7.42 -1.62 0.31
N ASN A 55 7.76 -1.71 -0.98
CA ASN A 55 8.37 -0.61 -1.71
C ASN A 55 7.44 0.62 -1.76
N MET A 56 6.14 0.40 -1.89
CA MET A 56 5.16 1.49 -1.85
C MET A 56 5.13 2.21 -0.51
N LEU A 57 5.21 1.48 0.59
CA LEU A 57 5.30 2.07 1.93
C LEU A 57 6.61 2.83 2.15
N HIS A 58 7.72 2.28 1.67
CA HIS A 58 9.03 2.94 1.73
C HIS A 58 9.04 4.27 0.98
N ASP A 59 8.50 4.32 -0.23
CA ASP A 59 8.39 5.55 -1.03
C ASP A 59 7.46 6.59 -0.39
N LEU A 60 6.57 6.16 0.52
CA LEU A 60 5.70 7.03 1.32
C LEU A 60 6.29 7.37 2.70
N GLY A 61 7.55 7.03 2.95
CA GLY A 61 8.28 7.39 4.16
C GLY A 61 8.13 6.41 5.33
N TYR A 62 7.63 5.20 5.11
CA TYR A 62 7.49 4.18 6.15
C TYR A 62 8.64 3.18 6.12
N ALA A 63 9.20 2.88 7.30
CA ALA A 63 10.04 1.71 7.50
C ALA A 63 9.15 0.50 7.82
N VAL A 64 9.36 -0.62 7.13
CA VAL A 64 8.65 -1.89 7.38
C VAL A 64 9.58 -2.86 8.07
N GLU A 65 9.16 -3.37 9.24
CA GLU A 65 9.91 -4.37 10.00
C GLU A 65 9.09 -5.67 10.10
N ILE A 66 9.73 -6.81 9.82
CA ILE A 66 9.11 -8.12 9.92
C ILE A 66 9.67 -8.81 11.16
N LYS A 67 8.80 -9.09 12.13
CA LYS A 67 9.15 -9.84 13.34
C LYS A 67 8.41 -11.17 13.33
N LYS A 68 9.15 -12.23 13.69
CA LYS A 68 8.54 -13.52 13.98
C LYS A 68 7.77 -13.39 15.29
N ILE A 69 6.53 -13.87 15.31
CA ILE A 69 5.81 -14.06 16.57
C ILE A 69 6.36 -15.37 17.16
N GLU A 70 7.00 -15.28 18.32
CA GLU A 70 7.40 -16.45 19.10
C GLU A 70 6.18 -16.94 19.89
N GLU A 71 5.92 -18.24 19.84
CA GLU A 71 4.81 -18.91 20.54
C GLU A 71 5.04 -19.00 22.05
#